data_AF-A0A3D1YS32-F1
#
_entry.id   AF-A0A3D1YS32-F1
#
_cell.length_a   1.000
_cell.length_b   1.000
_cell.length_c   1.000
_cell.angle_alpha   90.00
_cell.angle_beta   90.00
_cell.angle_gamma   90.00
#
_symmetry.space_group_name_H-M   'P 1'
#
loop_
_entity.id
_entity.type
_entity.pdbx_description
1 polymer ?
#
loop_
_entity_poly.entity_id
_entity_poly.type
_entity_poly.pdbx_seq_one_letter_code
_entity_poly.pdbx_strand_id
1 'polypeptide(L)'
;GSMDNAIVIDDYKVLNNGGLRYDDEFVKHKVLDAIGDLYLLGYSLIGEYRAFKSGHALNNLALRTLIADKEAWEMVTFEDIADAPISYQQPFLTYAPA
;
A
#
# COMPACT_ATOMS: atom_id res chain seq x y z
N GLY A 1 12.42 5.64 17.11
CA GLY A 1 12.82 6.01 15.74
C GLY A 1 14.17 6.67 15.78
N SER A 2 15.01 6.42 14.79
CA SER A 2 16.25 7.17 14.53
C SER A 2 16.13 7.86 13.18
N MET A 3 17.05 8.76 12.84
CA MET A 3 17.08 9.36 11.51
C MET A 3 17.38 8.34 10.39
N ASP A 4 17.81 7.12 10.73
CA ASP A 4 18.08 6.05 9.76
C ASP A 4 16.79 5.35 9.30
N ASN A 5 15.72 5.42 10.10
CA ASN A 5 14.45 4.73 9.83
C ASN A 5 13.22 5.64 9.81
N ALA A 6 13.39 6.93 10.11
CA ALA A 6 12.33 7.92 10.05
C ALA A 6 12.86 9.24 9.49
N ILE A 7 12.01 9.91 8.72
CA ILE A 7 12.23 11.30 8.34
C ILE A 7 11.84 12.15 9.54
N VAL A 8 12.80 12.88 10.09
CA VAL A 8 12.59 13.74 11.25
C VAL A 8 12.51 15.18 10.76
N ILE A 9 11.42 15.86 11.13
CA ILE A 9 11.15 17.23 10.73
C ILE A 9 11.16 18.08 12.00
N ASP A 10 11.91 19.19 11.97
CA ASP A 10 11.77 20.31 12.90
C ASP A 10 10.79 21.34 12.31
N ASP A 11 10.41 22.39 13.04
CA ASP A 11 9.34 23.34 12.67
C ASP A 11 9.40 23.86 11.22
N TYR A 12 10.58 23.87 10.60
CA TYR A 12 10.79 24.39 9.25
C TYR A 12 11.68 23.54 8.33
N LYS A 13 12.28 22.43 8.80
CA LYS A 13 13.33 21.71 8.03
C LYS A 13 13.35 20.21 8.29
N VAL A 14 13.67 19.45 7.25
CA VAL A 14 14.06 18.04 7.36
C VAL A 14 15.46 17.96 7.98
N LEU A 15 15.61 17.18 9.05
CA LEU A 15 16.85 17.06 9.81
C LEU A 15 17.79 15.97 9.27
N ASN A 16 17.30 15.09 8.41
CA ASN A 16 18.09 14.02 7.80
C ASN A 16 19.17 14.61 6.89
N ASN A 17 20.44 14.26 7.11
CA ASN A 17 21.59 14.79 6.34
C ASN A 17 21.50 14.57 4.82
N GLY A 18 20.74 13.55 4.37
CA GLY A 18 20.50 13.26 2.95
C GLY A 18 19.23 13.89 2.37
N GLY A 19 18.47 14.66 3.17
CA GLY A 19 17.18 15.20 2.78
C GLY A 19 16.12 14.10 2.54
N LEU A 20 15.21 14.36 1.60
CA LEU A 20 14.18 13.41 1.17
C LEU A 20 14.68 12.54 0.02
N ARG A 21 14.18 11.32 -0.08
CA ARG A 21 14.39 10.41 -1.23
C ARG A 21 13.60 10.87 -2.45
N TYR A 22 12.44 11.49 -2.22
CA TYR A 22 11.57 12.07 -3.23
C TYR A 22 10.99 13.39 -2.72
N ASP A 23 10.76 14.35 -3.62
CA ASP A 23 10.15 15.64 -3.24
C ASP A 23 8.76 15.48 -2.59
N ASP A 24 8.06 14.39 -2.94
CA ASP A 24 6.73 14.02 -2.48
C ASP A 24 6.73 12.83 -1.49
N GLU A 25 7.87 12.56 -0.81
CA GLU A 25 8.06 11.37 0.03
C GLU A 25 6.99 11.22 1.13
N PHE A 26 6.51 12.32 1.73
CA PHE A 26 5.47 12.28 2.75
C PHE A 26 4.14 11.72 2.23
N VAL A 27 3.70 12.15 1.05
CA VAL A 27 2.46 11.65 0.46
C VAL A 27 2.63 10.24 -0.09
N LYS A 28 3.80 9.91 -0.66
CA LYS A 28 4.11 8.52 -1.05
C LYS A 28 4.11 7.57 0.14
N HIS A 29 4.57 8.02 1.31
CA HIS A 29 4.47 7.22 2.53
C HIS A 29 3.01 7.00 2.94
N LYS A 30 2.12 7.98 2.76
CA LYS A 30 0.68 7.79 2.99
C LYS A 30 0.03 6.82 2.00
N VAL A 31 0.50 6.78 0.75
CA VAL A 31 0.10 5.75 -0.21
C VAL A 31 0.61 4.37 0.24
N LEU A 32 1.85 4.28 0.72
CA LEU A 32 2.43 3.04 1.25
C LEU A 32 1.66 2.52 2.48
N ASP A 33 1.35 3.40 3.44
CA ASP A 33 0.50 3.11 4.61
C ASP A 33 -0.85 2.56 4.16
N ALA A 34 -1.50 3.23 3.20
CA ALA A 34 -2.80 2.81 2.69
C ALA A 34 -2.75 1.43 2.01
N ILE A 35 -1.72 1.14 1.20
CA ILE A 35 -1.53 -0.19 0.60
C ILE A 35 -1.44 -1.27 1.68
N GLY A 36 -0.64 -1.02 2.73
CA GLY A 36 -0.51 -1.95 3.87
C GLY A 36 -1.81 -2.16 4.62
N ASP A 37 -2.53 -1.08 4.93
CA ASP A 37 -3.82 -1.15 5.62
C ASP A 37 -4.88 -1.89 4.78
N LEU A 38 -4.97 -1.60 3.47
CA LEU A 38 -5.91 -2.26 2.55
C LEU A 38 -5.65 -3.76 2.43
N TYR A 39 -4.39 -4.18 2.51
CA TYR A 39 -4.04 -5.59 2.44
C TYR A 39 -4.49 -6.40 3.68
N LEU A 40 -4.96 -5.73 4.75
CA LEU A 40 -5.65 -6.40 5.87
C LEU A 40 -6.98 -7.05 5.45
N LEU A 41 -7.48 -6.79 4.23
CA LEU A 41 -8.53 -7.59 3.60
C LEU A 41 -8.15 -9.07 3.42
N GLY A 42 -6.85 -9.39 3.40
CA GLY A 42 -6.33 -10.74 3.17
C GLY A 42 -6.20 -11.12 1.69
N TYR A 43 -6.62 -10.24 0.78
CA TYR A 43 -6.57 -10.44 -0.67
C TYR A 43 -6.11 -9.15 -1.38
N SER A 44 -5.50 -9.30 -2.55
CA SER A 44 -5.23 -8.16 -3.44
C SER A 44 -6.54 -7.57 -3.94
N LEU A 45 -6.59 -6.24 -4.03
CA LEU A 45 -7.79 -5.52 -4.45
C LEU A 45 -7.72 -5.18 -5.94
N ILE A 46 -8.79 -5.49 -6.69
CA ILE A 46 -9.03 -4.95 -8.03
C ILE A 46 -10.03 -3.81 -7.86
N GLY A 47 -9.56 -2.58 -7.99
CA GLY A 47 -10.37 -1.39 -7.78
C GLY A 47 -9.52 -0.13 -7.59
N GLU A 48 -10.18 0.98 -7.29
CA GLU A 48 -9.54 2.27 -7.04
C GLU A 48 -9.77 2.72 -5.60
N TYR A 49 -8.69 3.08 -4.89
CA TYR A 49 -8.76 3.64 -3.55
C TYR A 49 -8.42 5.13 -3.57
N ARG A 50 -9.36 5.96 -3.09
CA ARG A 50 -9.17 7.41 -2.92
C ARG A 50 -9.34 7.79 -1.46
N ALA A 51 -8.36 8.52 -0.94
CA ALA A 51 -8.33 8.98 0.44
C ALA A 51 -7.99 10.47 0.52
N PHE A 52 -8.71 11.19 1.37
CA PHE A 52 -8.42 12.60 1.67
C PHE A 52 -8.11 12.74 3.15
N LYS A 53 -6.86 13.11 3.47
CA LYS A 53 -6.34 13.24 4.85
C LYS A 53 -6.62 11.99 5.72
N SER A 54 -6.61 10.81 5.10
CA SER A 54 -6.85 9.54 5.80
C SER A 54 -5.64 9.09 6.61
N GLY A 55 -5.90 8.25 7.60
CA GLY A 55 -4.91 7.48 8.34
C GLY A 55 -5.46 6.10 8.67
N HIS A 56 -4.70 5.31 9.42
CA HIS A 56 -5.01 3.88 9.66
C HIS A 56 -6.45 3.62 10.15
N ALA A 57 -6.97 4.45 11.04
CA ALA A 57 -8.33 4.28 11.56
C ALA A 57 -9.41 4.41 10.47
N LEU A 58 -9.28 5.40 9.58
CA LEU A 58 -10.25 5.62 8.50
C LEU A 58 -10.07 4.59 7.37
N ASN A 59 -8.83 4.16 7.09
CA ASN A 59 -8.56 3.05 6.17
C ASN A 59 -9.24 1.78 6.67
N ASN A 60 -9.08 1.43 7.95
CA ASN A 60 -9.72 0.25 8.54
C ASN A 60 -11.25 0.33 8.54
N LEU A 61 -11.81 1.51 8.81
CA LEU A 61 -13.26 1.71 8.75
C LEU A 61 -13.80 1.53 7.32
N ALA A 62 -13.09 2.03 6.31
CA ALA A 62 -13.47 1.83 4.91
C ALA A 62 -13.52 0.33 4.55
N LEU A 63 -12.52 -0.45 4.98
CA LEU A 63 -12.49 -1.89 4.76
C LEU A 63 -13.63 -2.62 5.47
N ARG A 64 -13.89 -2.30 6.75
CA ARG A 64 -15.02 -2.90 7.48
C ARG A 64 -16.36 -2.61 6.80
N THR A 65 -16.50 -1.40 6.27
CA THR A 65 -17.71 -1.00 5.53
C THR A 65 -17.84 -1.80 4.24
N LEU A 66 -16.77 -1.93 3.46
CA LEU A 66 -16.74 -2.73 2.24
C LEU A 66 -17.09 -4.20 2.52
N ILE A 67 -16.47 -4.83 3.52
CA ILE A 67 -16.72 -6.24 3.86
C ILE A 67 -18.18 -6.46 4.28
N ALA A 68 -18.76 -5.51 5.01
CA ALA A 68 -20.14 -5.61 5.48
C ALA A 68 -21.16 -5.53 4.33
N ASP A 69 -20.86 -4.75 3.30
CA ASP A 69 -21.70 -4.63 2.10
C ASP A 69 -21.28 -5.67 1.04
N LYS A 70 -21.87 -6.86 1.13
CA LYS A 70 -21.57 -7.98 0.22
C LYS A 70 -22.00 -7.75 -1.23
N GLU A 71 -22.83 -6.75 -1.50
CA GLU A 71 -23.22 -6.41 -2.88
C GLU A 71 -22.21 -5.46 -3.54
N ALA A 72 -21.32 -4.84 -2.75
CA ALA A 72 -20.30 -3.91 -3.24
C ALA A 72 -19.01 -4.58 -3.74
N TRP A 73 -18.87 -5.90 -3.60
CA TRP A 73 -17.68 -6.64 -4.02
C TRP A 73 -17.97 -8.09 -4.35
N GLU A 74 -17.06 -8.71 -5.09
CA GLU A 74 -17.08 -10.14 -5.40
C GLU A 74 -15.66 -10.73 -5.31
N MET A 75 -15.59 -12.05 -5.06
CA MET A 75 -14.33 -12.79 -5.19
C MET A 75 -14.16 -13.23 -6.63
N VAL A 76 -13.01 -12.91 -7.22
CA VAL A 76 -12.65 -13.34 -8.58
C VAL A 76 -11.35 -14.12 -8.57
N THR A 77 -11.26 -15.08 -9.49
CA THR A 77 -10.03 -15.82 -9.81
C THR A 77 -9.87 -15.83 -11.33
N PHE A 78 -8.64 -15.74 -11.80
CA PHE A 78 -8.31 -15.79 -13.22
C PHE A 78 -7.51 -17.07 -13.49
N GLU A 79 -7.99 -17.92 -14.39
CA GLU A 79 -7.29 -19.16 -14.78
C GLU A 79 -6.11 -18.83 -15.71
N ASP A 80 -6.30 -17.89 -16.63
CA ASP A 80 -5.23 -17.33 -17.46
C ASP A 80 -4.78 -15.98 -16.92
N ILE A 81 -3.46 -15.79 -16.83
CA ILE A 81 -2.83 -14.53 -16.42
C ILE A 81 -3.16 -13.42 -17.41
N ALA A 82 -3.38 -13.74 -18.69
CA ALA A 82 -3.73 -12.76 -19.72
C ALA A 82 -5.09 -12.09 -19.48
N ASP A 83 -5.99 -12.75 -18.74
CA ASP A 83 -7.32 -12.22 -18.42
C ASP A 83 -7.32 -11.35 -17.16
N ALA A 84 -6.26 -11.40 -16.35
CA ALA A 84 -6.16 -10.65 -15.11
C ALA A 84 -5.82 -9.16 -15.36
N PRO A 85 -6.54 -8.20 -14.75
CA PRO A 85 -6.27 -6.77 -14.93
C PRO A 85 -5.02 -6.31 -14.17
N ILE A 86 -4.46 -7.16 -13.30
CA ILE A 86 -3.25 -6.91 -12.52
C ILE A 86 -2.25 -8.00 -12.84
N SER A 87 -1.04 -7.61 -13.24
CA SER A 87 0.08 -8.52 -13.44
C SER A 87 1.07 -8.43 -12.28
N TYR A 88 1.67 -9.56 -11.93
CA TYR A 88 2.70 -9.65 -10.91
C TYR A 88 4.05 -9.93 -11.57
N GLN A 89 5.12 -9.38 -10.98
CA GLN A 89 6.47 -9.76 -11.40
C GLN A 89 6.70 -11.24 -11.08
N GLN A 90 7.38 -11.94 -12.00
CA GLN A 90 7.78 -13.32 -11.73
C GLN A 90 8.67 -13.35 -10.49
N PRO A 91 8.44 -14.28 -9.55
CA PRO A 91 9.31 -14.41 -8.40
C PRO A 91 10.73 -14.70 -8.89
N PHE A 92 11.71 -13.96 -8.36
CA PHE A 92 13.11 -14.29 -8.52
C PHE A 92 13.38 -15.59 -7.75
N LEU A 93 13.05 -16.73 -8.34
CA LEU A 93 13.55 -18.02 -7.89
C LEU A 93 15.01 -18.10 -8.35
N THR A 94 15.93 -17.64 -7.51
CA THR A 94 17.33 -18.03 -7.64
C THR A 94 17.39 -19.54 -7.49
N TYR A 95 17.58 -20.22 -8.61
CA TYR A 95 17.84 -21.66 -8.66
C TYR A 95 19.07 -21.95 -7.80
N ALA A 96 18.88 -22.47 -6.60
CA ALA A 96 19.97 -23.09 -5.86
C ALA A 96 20.21 -24.46 -6.51
N PRO A 97 21.35 -24.71 -7.18
CA PRO A 97 21.65 -26.05 -7.64
C PRO A 97 21.77 -26.98 -6.43
N ALA A 98 21.16 -28.16 -6.55
CA ALA A 98 21.26 -29.26 -5.61
C ALA A 98 22.69 -29.80 -5.49
#